data_AF-A0A3M9YVX7-F1
#
_entry.id   AF-A0A3M9YVX7-F1
#
_cell.length_a   1.000
_cell.length_b   1.000
_cell.length_c   1.000
_cell.angle_alpha   90.00
_cell.angle_beta   90.00
_cell.angle_gamma   90.00
#
_symmetry.space_group_name_H-M   'P 1'
#
loop_
_entity.id
_entity.type
_entity.pdbx_description
1 polymer ?
#
loop_
_entity_poly.entity_id
_entity_poly.type
_entity_poly.pdbx_seq_one_letter_code
_entity_poly.pdbx_strand_id
1 'polypeptide(L)'
;MVSVTAIERQAGKFEVYNVEVEELHTYFVSHLGFLVHNTCLPASVPGGSWKFDPSRDLDWRGRGENQYQNFQQALDEAFKRTGVPREEFEITKTAPDSFGKQIPVEYRVIEGANRGAEVNIDNPSIVPSTDGPADPHIGYQTPGKRSSGATRGHIILDYVPASRGRLQ
;
A
#
# COMPACT_ATOMS: atom_id res chain seq x y z
N MET A 1 -13.53 21.72 26.87
CA MET A 1 -12.94 21.49 25.54
C MET A 1 -11.45 21.68 25.70
N VAL A 2 -10.64 20.63 25.50
CA VAL A 2 -9.17 20.71 25.66
C VAL A 2 -8.58 20.97 24.27
N SER A 3 -7.87 22.08 24.12
CA SER A 3 -7.18 22.43 22.87
C SER A 3 -5.71 22.06 22.98
N VAL A 4 -5.22 21.27 22.03
CA VAL A 4 -3.79 20.96 21.91
C VAL A 4 -3.08 22.20 21.36
N THR A 5 -2.08 22.69 22.10
CA THR A 5 -1.31 23.88 21.74
C THR A 5 -0.01 23.58 20.99
N ALA A 6 0.54 22.37 21.15
CA ALA A 6 1.74 21.93 20.46
C ALA A 6 1.82 20.39 20.39
N ILE A 7 2.50 19.89 19.36
CA ILE A 7 2.87 18.49 19.20
C ILE A 7 4.36 18.47 18.89
N GLU A 8 5.14 17.73 19.68
CA GLU A 8 6.59 17.60 19.50
C GLU A 8 6.99 16.14 19.43
N ARG A 9 7.99 15.85 18.58
CA ARG A 9 8.55 14.50 18.46
C ARG A 9 9.58 14.27 19.54
N GLN A 10 9.38 13.27 20.39
CA GLN A 10 10.38 12.83 21.35
C GLN A 10 11.13 11.60 20.82
N ALA A 11 12.46 11.67 20.80
CA ALA A 11 13.32 10.53 20.49
C ALA A 11 13.95 9.98 21.78
N GLY A 12 14.00 8.66 21.93
CA GLY A 12 14.55 8.01 23.12
C GLY A 12 14.39 6.48 23.08
N LYS A 13 14.93 5.81 24.11
CA LYS A 13 14.60 4.41 24.39
C LYS A 13 13.48 4.40 25.43
N PHE A 14 12.39 3.70 25.10
CA PHE A 14 11.23 3.58 25.96
C PHE A 14 10.97 2.11 26.22
N GLU A 15 10.62 1.78 27.47
CA GLU A 15 10.08 0.47 27.79
C GLU A 15 8.64 0.43 27.27
N VAL A 16 8.34 -0.55 26.42
CA VAL A 16 7.02 -0.72 25.80
C VAL A 16 6.53 -2.12 26.10
N TYR A 17 5.24 -2.23 26.38
CA TYR A 17 4.57 -3.50 26.64
C TYR A 17 3.56 -3.76 25.53
N ASN A 18 3.68 -4.91 24.86
CA ASN A 18 2.65 -5.39 23.97
C ASN A 18 1.55 -6.06 24.79
N VAL A 19 0.31 -5.68 24.56
CA VAL A 19 -0.86 -6.45 25.00
C VAL A 19 -1.44 -7.08 23.75
N GLU A 20 -1.44 -8.41 23.71
CA GLU A 20 -2.07 -9.18 22.64
C GLU A 20 -3.43 -9.67 23.17
N VAL A 21 -4.50 -9.31 22.47
CA VAL A 21 -5.86 -9.80 22.74
C VAL A 21 -6.29 -10.60 21.52
N GLU A 22 -6.79 -11.83 21.74
CA GLU A 22 -7.33 -12.65 20.66
C GLU A 22 -8.46 -11.90 19.95
N GLU A 23 -8.42 -11.89 18.61
CA GLU A 23 -9.42 -11.29 17.73
C GLU A 23 -9.63 -9.75 17.81
N LEU A 24 -8.79 -9.02 18.55
CA LEU A 24 -8.84 -7.56 18.65
C LEU A 24 -7.45 -6.93 18.55
N HIS A 25 -7.26 -6.05 17.55
CA HIS A 25 -6.11 -5.15 17.47
C HIS A 25 -6.29 -4.00 18.47
N THR A 26 -6.11 -4.24 19.77
CA THR A 26 -6.22 -3.21 20.81
C THR A 26 -4.89 -2.96 21.52
N TYR A 27 -4.58 -1.68 21.69
CA TYR A 27 -3.36 -1.19 22.35
C TYR A 27 -3.61 -0.91 23.84
N PHE A 28 -2.61 -1.15 24.69
CA PHE A 28 -2.64 -0.81 26.11
C PHE A 28 -2.46 0.69 26.34
N VAL A 29 -3.31 1.25 27.20
CA VAL A 29 -3.26 2.66 27.63
C VAL A 29 -2.53 2.72 28.97
N SER A 30 -1.36 3.35 29.03
CA SER A 30 -0.74 3.69 30.31
C SER A 30 -1.45 4.89 30.95
N HIS A 31 -1.22 5.12 32.24
CA HIS A 31 -1.83 6.25 32.98
C HIS A 31 -1.49 7.65 32.41
N LEU A 32 -0.57 7.73 31.44
CA LEU A 32 -0.10 8.95 30.80
C LEU A 32 -0.94 9.36 29.58
N GLY A 33 -1.86 8.50 29.12
CA GLY A 33 -2.81 8.85 28.04
C GLY A 33 -2.21 8.95 26.63
N PHE A 34 -1.03 8.36 26.40
CA PHE A 34 -0.42 8.30 25.05
C PHE A 34 -0.78 7.00 24.33
N LEU A 35 -1.17 7.12 23.06
CA LEU A 35 -1.32 5.99 22.14
C LEU A 35 0.04 5.69 21.50
N VAL A 36 0.61 4.52 21.77
CA VAL A 36 1.84 4.07 21.11
C VAL A 36 1.47 3.02 20.06
N HIS A 37 1.32 3.46 18.81
CA HIS A 37 1.35 2.56 17.67
C HIS A 37 2.82 2.23 17.39
N ASN A 38 3.18 0.95 17.44
CA ASN A 38 4.47 0.53 16.91
C ASN A 38 4.39 0.72 15.39
N THR A 39 4.91 1.84 14.89
CA THR A 39 5.04 2.08 13.44
C THR A 39 6.02 1.07 12.89
N CYS A 40 5.52 -0.09 12.50
CA CYS A 40 6.25 -1.02 11.65
C CYS A 40 6.39 -0.33 10.30
N LEU A 41 7.60 0.08 9.92
CA LEU A 41 7.87 0.51 8.55
C LEU A 41 7.39 -0.57 7.57
N PRO A 42 6.86 -0.21 6.39
CA PRO A 42 6.52 -1.18 5.37
C PRO A 42 7.70 -2.12 5.11
N ALA A 43 7.44 -3.43 5.21
CA ALA A 43 8.49 -4.43 5.15
C ALA A 43 8.61 -5.00 3.74
N SER A 44 9.81 -5.44 3.35
CA SER A 44 9.98 -6.30 2.19
C SER A 44 9.54 -7.72 2.52
N VAL A 45 9.14 -8.48 1.50
CA VAL A 45 9.00 -9.94 1.67
C VAL A 45 10.32 -10.58 2.13
N PRO A 46 10.28 -11.73 2.85
CA PRO A 46 11.49 -12.44 3.25
C PRO A 46 12.39 -12.76 2.04
N GLY A 47 13.65 -12.33 2.09
CA GLY A 47 14.61 -12.49 0.99
C GLY A 47 14.43 -11.50 -0.18
N GLY A 48 13.44 -10.61 -0.12
CA GLY A 48 13.23 -9.53 -1.07
C GLY A 48 14.24 -8.39 -0.92
N SER A 49 14.44 -7.64 -2.01
CA SER A 49 15.37 -6.50 -2.07
C SER A 49 14.70 -5.13 -1.96
N TRP A 50 13.37 -5.11 -2.03
CA TRP A 50 12.57 -3.89 -1.95
C TRP A 50 12.82 -3.15 -0.62
N LYS A 51 12.84 -1.82 -0.68
CA LYS A 51 12.92 -0.95 0.50
C LYS A 51 11.97 0.21 0.27
N PHE A 52 11.24 0.59 1.31
CA PHE A 52 10.38 1.77 1.27
C PHE A 52 11.19 3.02 0.94
N ASP A 53 10.82 3.72 -0.12
CA ASP A 53 11.42 4.98 -0.53
C ASP A 53 10.35 6.09 -0.48
N PRO A 54 10.38 7.00 0.52
CA PRO A 54 9.35 8.03 0.67
C PRO A 54 9.28 9.03 -0.51
N SER A 55 10.25 9.03 -1.43
CA SER A 55 10.17 9.85 -2.64
C SER A 55 9.15 9.31 -3.66
N ARG A 56 8.78 8.04 -3.56
CA ARG A 56 7.92 7.34 -4.54
C ARG A 56 6.92 6.38 -3.91
N ASP A 57 7.14 5.95 -2.69
CA ASP A 57 6.23 5.11 -1.94
C ASP A 57 5.43 5.96 -0.94
N LEU A 58 4.22 5.50 -0.63
CA LEU A 58 3.32 6.10 0.35
C LEU A 58 2.88 5.02 1.34
N ASP A 59 2.89 5.36 2.62
CA ASP A 59 2.29 4.50 3.65
C ASP A 59 0.93 5.07 4.05
N TRP A 60 -0.14 4.43 3.58
CA TRP A 60 -1.54 4.81 3.85
C TRP A 60 -2.24 3.80 4.76
N ARG A 61 -1.48 2.93 5.43
CA ARG A 61 -1.99 2.08 6.52
C ARG A 61 -2.50 2.94 7.67
N GLY A 62 -3.53 2.46 8.36
CA GLY A 62 -4.20 3.15 9.47
C GLY A 62 -4.95 4.42 9.07
N ARG A 63 -5.08 4.73 7.77
CA ARG A 63 -5.79 5.93 7.29
C ARG A 63 -7.28 5.67 7.08
N GLY A 64 -8.08 6.67 7.47
CA GLY A 64 -9.50 6.77 7.14
C GLY A 64 -10.39 5.90 8.01
N GLU A 65 -11.70 6.06 7.87
CA GLU A 65 -12.69 5.30 8.65
C GLU A 65 -13.00 3.93 8.03
N ASN A 66 -12.75 3.76 6.73
CA ASN A 66 -13.11 2.57 5.97
C ASN A 66 -11.96 2.14 5.03
N GLN A 67 -11.51 0.89 5.21
CA GLN A 67 -10.45 0.26 4.41
C GLN A 67 -10.76 0.19 2.92
N TYR A 68 -12.01 -0.10 2.54
CA TYR A 68 -12.41 -0.15 1.14
C TYR A 68 -12.36 1.23 0.48
N GLN A 69 -12.77 2.27 1.20
CA GLN A 69 -12.69 3.64 0.71
C GLN A 69 -11.22 4.09 0.58
N ASN A 70 -10.37 3.73 1.56
CA ASN A 70 -8.94 4.01 1.50
C ASN A 70 -8.29 3.31 0.29
N PHE A 71 -8.65 2.06 0.01
CA PHE A 71 -8.24 1.33 -1.20
C PHE A 71 -8.64 2.07 -2.49
N GLN A 72 -9.89 2.52 -2.62
CA GLN A 72 -10.34 3.25 -3.82
C GLN A 72 -9.56 4.57 -4.01
N GLN A 73 -9.35 5.32 -2.93
CA GLN A 73 -8.57 6.55 -2.98
C GLN A 73 -7.10 6.29 -3.35
N ALA A 74 -6.52 5.20 -2.85
CA ALA A 74 -5.16 4.80 -3.18
C ALA A 74 -5.06 4.38 -4.65
N LEU A 75 -6.09 3.73 -5.20
CA LEU A 75 -6.12 3.37 -6.61
C LEU A 75 -6.13 4.63 -7.49
N ASP A 76 -6.93 5.63 -7.14
CA ASP A 76 -6.97 6.91 -7.84
C ASP A 76 -5.63 7.68 -7.73
N GLU A 77 -5.01 7.68 -6.55
CA GLU A 77 -3.69 8.30 -6.34
C GLU A 77 -2.60 7.56 -7.14
N ALA A 78 -2.67 6.23 -7.26
CA ALA A 78 -1.75 5.46 -8.08
C ALA A 78 -1.84 5.87 -9.56
N PHE A 79 -3.06 6.00 -10.12
CA PHE A 79 -3.25 6.52 -11.48
C PHE A 79 -2.66 7.91 -11.63
N LYS A 80 -2.95 8.83 -10.71
CA LYS A 80 -2.41 10.20 -10.72
C LYS A 80 -0.88 10.21 -10.74
N ARG A 81 -0.24 9.33 -9.98
CA ARG A 81 1.23 9.23 -9.89
C ARG A 81 1.90 8.66 -11.14
N THR A 82 1.15 7.99 -12.02
CA THR A 82 1.68 7.63 -13.34
C THR A 82 1.86 8.85 -14.25
N GLY A 83 1.12 9.94 -13.99
CA GLY A 83 1.04 11.11 -14.86
C GLY A 83 0.21 10.90 -16.12
N VAL A 84 -0.54 9.80 -16.22
CA VAL A 84 -1.32 9.41 -17.40
C VAL A 84 -2.82 9.41 -17.06
N PRO A 85 -3.69 9.95 -17.93
CA PRO A 85 -5.14 9.84 -17.80
C PRO A 85 -5.60 8.38 -17.67
N ARG A 86 -6.56 8.12 -16.78
CA ARG A 86 -7.04 6.76 -16.50
C ARG A 86 -7.67 6.10 -17.73
N GLU A 87 -8.21 6.90 -18.63
CA GLU A 87 -8.89 6.48 -19.85
C GLU A 87 -7.93 5.85 -20.88
N GLU A 88 -6.62 6.10 -20.77
CA GLU A 88 -5.60 5.47 -21.61
C GLU A 88 -5.22 4.05 -21.15
N PHE A 89 -5.66 3.64 -19.96
CA PHE A 89 -5.34 2.33 -19.41
C PHE A 89 -6.36 1.29 -19.82
N GLU A 90 -5.85 0.14 -20.26
CA GLU A 90 -6.64 -1.07 -20.45
C GLU A 90 -6.52 -2.00 -19.25
N ILE A 91 -7.60 -2.69 -18.93
CA ILE A 91 -7.57 -3.79 -17.95
C ILE A 91 -6.89 -4.99 -18.58
N THR A 92 -5.70 -5.35 -18.11
CA THR A 92 -4.93 -6.49 -18.64
C THR A 92 -5.07 -7.75 -17.80
N LYS A 93 -5.47 -7.62 -16.52
CA LYS A 93 -5.75 -8.75 -15.64
C LYS A 93 -6.93 -8.49 -14.71
N THR A 94 -7.65 -9.57 -14.43
CA THR A 94 -8.68 -9.64 -13.39
C THR A 94 -8.40 -10.81 -12.45
N ALA A 95 -8.78 -10.68 -11.19
CA ALA A 95 -8.72 -11.74 -10.19
C ALA A 95 -10.01 -11.74 -9.33
N PRO A 96 -10.39 -12.89 -8.74
CA PRO A 96 -11.51 -12.93 -7.82
C PRO A 96 -11.16 -12.21 -6.52
N ASP A 97 -12.14 -11.48 -5.97
CA ASP A 97 -12.09 -11.01 -4.58
C ASP A 97 -12.45 -12.13 -3.59
N SER A 98 -12.52 -11.80 -2.29
CA SER A 98 -12.90 -12.74 -1.23
C SER A 98 -14.31 -13.35 -1.39
N PHE A 99 -15.17 -12.75 -2.23
CA PHE A 99 -16.52 -13.23 -2.53
C PHE A 99 -16.60 -13.96 -3.88
N GLY A 100 -15.47 -14.16 -4.55
CA GLY A 100 -15.40 -14.81 -5.87
C GLY A 100 -15.76 -13.89 -7.04
N LYS A 101 -15.97 -12.59 -6.81
CA LYS A 101 -16.27 -11.64 -7.88
C LYS A 101 -14.98 -11.25 -8.60
N GLN A 102 -14.97 -11.38 -9.92
CA GLN A 102 -13.85 -10.90 -10.74
C GLN A 102 -13.75 -9.37 -10.70
N ILE A 103 -12.60 -8.86 -10.24
CA ILE A 103 -12.27 -7.43 -10.24
C ILE A 103 -10.99 -7.16 -11.03
N PRO A 104 -10.83 -5.96 -11.62
CA PRO A 104 -9.58 -5.60 -12.28
C PRO A 104 -8.44 -5.47 -11.26
N VAL A 105 -7.27 -6.01 -11.59
CA VAL A 105 -6.07 -6.03 -10.72
C VAL A 105 -4.80 -5.58 -11.43
N GLU A 106 -4.87 -5.38 -12.75
CA GLU A 106 -3.77 -4.79 -13.53
C GLU A 106 -4.35 -3.93 -14.64
N TYR A 107 -3.83 -2.72 -14.71
CA TYR A 107 -4.17 -1.71 -15.70
C TYR A 107 -2.88 -1.30 -16.40
N ARG A 108 -2.85 -1.30 -17.73
CA ARG A 108 -1.65 -0.92 -18.49
C ARG A 108 -2.00 -0.06 -19.69
N VAL A 109 -1.13 0.89 -19.99
CA VAL A 109 -1.15 1.57 -21.28
C VAL A 109 -0.36 0.72 -22.26
N ILE A 110 -1.05 0.13 -23.23
CA ILE A 110 -0.47 -0.85 -24.16
C ILE A 110 0.20 -0.22 -25.38
N GLU A 111 -0.24 0.97 -25.79
CA GLU A 111 0.22 1.67 -26.99
C GLU A 111 0.35 3.19 -26.78
N GLY A 112 0.83 3.90 -27.79
CA GLY A 112 1.01 5.36 -27.72
C GLY A 112 2.23 5.82 -26.91
N ALA A 113 2.31 7.13 -26.68
CA ALA A 113 3.44 7.78 -26.02
C ALA A 113 3.56 7.40 -24.53
N ASN A 114 2.45 7.05 -23.90
CA ASN A 114 2.38 6.66 -22.48
C ASN A 114 2.58 5.16 -22.25
N ARG A 115 2.88 4.40 -23.31
CA ARG A 115 3.09 2.95 -23.24
C ARG A 115 4.07 2.57 -22.12
N GLY A 116 3.67 1.55 -21.36
CA GLY A 116 4.45 1.03 -20.23
C GLY A 116 4.09 1.63 -18.88
N ALA A 117 3.21 2.64 -18.83
CA ALA A 117 2.54 3.01 -17.59
C ALA A 117 1.67 1.85 -17.10
N GLU A 118 1.67 1.64 -15.78
CA GLU A 118 1.02 0.50 -15.15
C GLU A 118 0.49 0.89 -13.77
N VAL A 119 -0.68 0.35 -13.42
CA VAL A 119 -1.22 0.32 -12.05
C VAL A 119 -1.63 -1.11 -11.75
N ASN A 120 -1.25 -1.62 -10.58
CA ASN A 120 -1.50 -3.01 -10.21
C ASN A 120 -1.88 -3.16 -8.74
N ILE A 121 -2.62 -4.21 -8.43
CA ILE A 121 -3.09 -4.52 -7.07
C ILE A 121 -2.46 -5.84 -6.64
N ASP A 122 -1.73 -5.81 -5.52
CA ASP A 122 -0.98 -6.93 -4.98
C ASP A 122 -1.33 -7.13 -3.50
N ASN A 123 -1.75 -8.36 -3.16
CA ASN A 123 -1.96 -8.77 -1.77
C ASN A 123 -1.00 -9.93 -1.43
N PRO A 124 0.16 -9.64 -0.81
CA PRO A 124 1.14 -10.67 -0.44
C PRO A 124 0.63 -11.71 0.57
N SER A 125 -0.44 -11.41 1.31
CA SER A 125 -1.10 -12.38 2.19
C SER A 125 -1.93 -13.42 1.43
N ILE A 126 -2.34 -13.13 0.19
CA ILE A 126 -3.06 -14.07 -0.69
C ILE A 126 -2.06 -14.77 -1.61
N VAL A 127 -1.20 -14.00 -2.27
CA VAL A 127 -0.17 -14.52 -3.18
C VAL A 127 1.16 -13.90 -2.79
N PRO A 128 2.08 -14.69 -2.19
CA PRO A 128 3.37 -14.16 -1.75
C PRO A 128 4.11 -13.44 -2.88
N SER A 129 4.55 -12.21 -2.62
CA SER A 129 5.42 -11.48 -3.54
C SER A 129 6.83 -12.07 -3.51
N THR A 130 7.53 -12.02 -4.65
CA THR A 130 8.91 -12.52 -4.77
C THR A 130 9.95 -11.43 -4.51
N ASP A 131 9.65 -10.18 -4.87
CA ASP A 131 10.57 -9.03 -4.72
C ASP A 131 9.78 -7.70 -4.69
N GLY A 132 9.11 -7.46 -3.56
CA GLY A 132 8.27 -6.28 -3.33
C GLY A 132 7.86 -6.09 -1.88
N PRO A 133 6.91 -5.17 -1.60
CA PRO A 133 6.34 -5.03 -0.27
C PRO A 133 5.72 -6.34 0.21
N ALA A 134 5.86 -6.62 1.51
CA ALA A 134 5.20 -7.71 2.21
C ALA A 134 3.77 -7.35 2.64
N ASP A 135 3.46 -6.06 2.66
CA ASP A 135 2.14 -5.53 2.99
C ASP A 135 1.23 -5.45 1.74
N PRO A 136 -0.11 -5.50 1.89
CA PRO A 136 -1.03 -5.20 0.80
C PRO A 136 -0.74 -3.83 0.17
N HIS A 137 -0.75 -3.75 -1.16
CA HIS A 137 -0.37 -2.51 -1.82
C HIS A 137 -0.95 -2.35 -3.23
N ILE A 138 -0.91 -1.10 -3.69
CA ILE A 138 -1.12 -0.74 -5.09
C ILE A 138 0.21 -0.27 -5.66
N GLY A 139 0.73 -0.98 -6.66
CA GLY A 139 1.93 -0.57 -7.39
C GLY A 139 1.57 0.35 -8.56
N TYR A 140 2.44 1.31 -8.85
CA TYR A 140 2.32 2.16 -10.03
C TYR A 140 3.66 2.33 -10.75
N GLN A 141 3.62 2.57 -12.06
CA GLN A 141 4.79 2.89 -12.88
C GLN A 141 4.46 4.00 -13.88
N THR A 142 5.37 4.96 -14.04
CA THR A 142 5.28 6.00 -15.09
C THR A 142 5.56 5.39 -16.48
N PRO A 143 5.18 6.07 -17.59
CA PRO A 143 5.51 5.64 -18.94
C PRO A 143 7.00 5.29 -19.17
N GLY A 144 7.24 4.44 -20.18
CA GLY A 144 8.58 4.09 -20.64
C GLY A 144 9.15 2.79 -20.04
N LYS A 145 10.42 2.51 -20.36
CA LYS A 145 11.15 1.37 -19.79
C LYS A 145 11.88 1.79 -18.52
N ARG A 146 12.08 0.85 -17.59
CA ARG A 146 12.90 1.12 -16.39
C ARG A 146 14.33 1.54 -16.73
N SER A 147 14.92 0.96 -17.78
CA SER A 147 16.24 1.34 -18.26
C SER A 147 16.31 2.76 -18.82
N SER A 148 15.17 3.38 -19.14
CA SER A 148 15.06 4.75 -19.64
C SER A 148 14.49 5.72 -18.61
N GLY A 149 14.48 5.35 -17.32
CA GLY A 149 14.09 6.25 -16.22
C GLY A 149 12.64 6.14 -15.74
N ALA A 150 11.87 5.12 -16.16
CA ALA A 150 10.53 4.92 -15.62
C ALA A 150 10.58 4.69 -14.10
N THR A 151 9.78 5.47 -13.36
CA THR A 151 9.70 5.40 -11.90
C THR A 151 8.62 4.42 -11.49
N ARG A 152 8.93 3.52 -10.56
CA ARG A 152 7.98 2.63 -9.89
C ARG A 152 7.84 3.03 -8.43
N GLY A 153 6.61 3.07 -7.93
CA GLY A 153 6.32 3.27 -6.51
C GLY A 153 5.15 2.39 -6.06
N HIS A 154 4.88 2.42 -4.76
CA HIS A 154 3.85 1.63 -4.11
C HIS A 154 3.09 2.48 -3.09
N ILE A 155 1.77 2.28 -3.02
CA ILE A 155 0.93 2.81 -1.95
C ILE A 155 0.57 1.63 -1.06
N ILE A 156 1.12 1.64 0.15
CA ILE A 156 0.97 0.56 1.15
C ILE A 156 -0.33 0.75 1.91
N LEU A 157 -1.08 -0.33 2.11
CA LEU A 157 -2.44 -0.34 2.66
C LEU A 157 -2.61 -1.51 3.63
N ASP A 158 -3.59 -1.40 4.53
CA ASP A 158 -3.98 -2.53 5.40
C ASP A 158 -4.78 -3.58 4.62
N TYR A 159 -5.39 -3.17 3.50
CA TYR A 159 -6.32 -3.97 2.74
C TYR A 159 -6.28 -3.64 1.25
N VAL A 160 -6.22 -4.69 0.44
CA VAL A 160 -6.61 -4.67 -0.98
C VAL A 160 -7.44 -5.92 -1.29
N PRO A 161 -8.50 -5.82 -2.13
CA PRO A 161 -9.53 -6.85 -2.24
C PRO A 161 -9.12 -8.11 -3.02
N ALA A 162 -8.04 -8.05 -3.79
CA ALA A 162 -7.53 -9.18 -4.58
C ALA A 162 -6.03 -9.02 -4.81
N SER A 163 -5.41 -10.01 -5.48
CA SER A 163 -4.02 -9.95 -5.92
C SER A 163 -3.93 -10.29 -7.41
N ARG A 164 -3.09 -9.59 -8.17
CA ARG A 164 -2.83 -9.93 -9.59
C ARG A 164 -2.06 -11.22 -9.76
N GLY A 165 -1.32 -11.62 -8.72
CA GLY A 165 -0.60 -12.89 -8.69
C GLY A 165 -1.58 -14.06 -8.76
N ARG A 166 -1.08 -15.23 -9.15
CA ARG A 166 -1.81 -16.49 -9.00
C ARG A 166 -1.02 -17.37 -8.04
N LEU A 167 -1.74 -18.11 -7.20
CA LEU A 167 -1.16 -19.25 -6.49
C LEU A 167 -0.62 -20.22 -7.54
N GLN A 168 0.66 -20.60 -7.41
CA GLN A 168 1.29 -21.62 -8.26
C GLN A 168 0.91 -23.01 -7.78
#